data_AF-A0AAD1QWV5-F1
#
_entry.id   AF-A0AAD1QWV5-F1
#
_cell.length_a   1.000
_cell.length_b   1.000
_cell.length_c   1.000
_cell.angle_alpha   90.00
_cell.angle_beta   90.00
_cell.angle_gamma   90.00
#
_symmetry.space_group_name_H-M   'P 1'
#
loop_
_entity.id
_entity.type
_entity.pdbx_description
1 polymer ?
#
loop_
_entity_poly.entity_id
_entity_poly.type
_entity_poly.pdbx_seq_one_letter_code
_entity_poly.pdbx_strand_id
1 'polypeptide(L)'
;MAALPPGIRLFLSFSRDQWFRALVLILTYLLYCSFHLSRKPITIVKRCVQNNYRDNPFHNFRHGFCVTQMMYCVIWACGLQGCLTAADTVSLMVASLCHDLDHPGLNNAYQVNACTELASRFQNKSPLENHHWAVTSQILSQPQSNIFLHADTEDVQQILKVTPEKQKFL
;
A
#
# COMPACT_ATOMS: atom_id res chain seq x y z
N MET A 1 39.41 4.40 -22.02
CA MET A 1 38.35 3.82 -21.18
C MET A 1 37.80 2.60 -21.89
N ALA A 2 37.73 1.44 -21.23
CA ALA A 2 37.22 0.22 -21.85
C ALA A 2 35.72 0.32 -22.12
N ALA A 3 35.24 -0.19 -23.25
CA ALA A 3 33.82 -0.23 -23.56
C ALA A 3 33.09 -1.19 -22.62
N LEU A 4 31.95 -0.76 -22.06
CA LEU A 4 31.14 -1.62 -21.21
C LEU A 4 30.61 -2.83 -22.01
N PRO A 5 30.55 -4.04 -21.41
CA PRO A 5 29.91 -5.20 -22.01
C PRO A 5 28.48 -4.90 -22.51
N PRO A 6 28.02 -5.49 -23.62
CA PRO A 6 26.67 -5.27 -24.17
C PRO A 6 25.55 -5.44 -23.14
N GLY A 7 25.64 -6.45 -22.26
CA GLY A 7 24.64 -6.66 -21.21
C GLY A 7 24.55 -5.48 -20.23
N ILE A 8 25.68 -4.94 -19.77
CA ILE A 8 25.69 -3.79 -18.86
C ILE A 8 25.10 -2.55 -19.56
N ARG A 9 25.41 -2.35 -20.85
CA ARG A 9 24.82 -1.25 -21.63
C ARG A 9 23.30 -1.37 -21.73
N LEU A 10 22.76 -2.58 -21.89
CA LEU A 10 21.32 -2.81 -21.90
C LEU A 10 20.69 -2.44 -20.55
N PHE A 11 21.24 -2.90 -19.43
CA PHE A 11 20.71 -2.57 -18.10
C PHE A 11 20.75 -1.06 -17.80
N LEU A 12 21.81 -0.38 -18.22
CA LEU A 12 21.96 1.06 -18.04
C LEU A 12 21.14 1.89 -19.03
N SER A 13 20.62 1.30 -20.12
CA SER A 13 19.77 2.01 -21.08
C SER A 13 18.37 2.34 -20.53
N PHE A 14 17.97 1.70 -19.43
CA PHE A 14 16.69 1.95 -18.78
C PHE A 14 16.80 3.08 -17.76
N SER A 15 15.85 4.02 -17.81
CA SER A 15 15.71 5.06 -16.80
C SER A 15 15.25 4.48 -15.47
N ARG A 16 15.48 5.24 -14.39
CA ARG A 16 14.99 4.90 -13.05
C ARG A 16 13.47 4.66 -13.01
N ASP A 17 12.71 5.39 -13.81
CA ASP A 17 11.25 5.26 -13.86
C ASP A 17 10.81 4.03 -14.64
N GLN A 18 11.56 3.62 -15.67
CA GLN A 18 11.35 2.35 -16.35
C GLN A 18 11.62 1.18 -15.40
N TRP A 19 12.72 1.23 -14.64
CA TRP A 19 13.00 0.24 -13.60
C TRP A 19 11.92 0.19 -12.53
N PHE A 20 11.45 1.34 -12.06
CA PHE A 20 10.36 1.40 -11.09
C PHE A 20 9.08 0.76 -11.63
N ARG A 21 8.67 1.07 -12.87
CA ARG A 21 7.49 0.44 -13.50
C ARG A 21 7.67 -1.07 -13.65
N ALA A 22 8.86 -1.54 -14.02
CA ALA A 22 9.16 -2.96 -14.09
C ALA A 22 9.03 -3.64 -12.71
N LEU A 23 9.55 -3.04 -11.64
CA LEU A 23 9.43 -3.54 -10.27
C LEU A 23 7.96 -3.61 -9.82
N VAL A 24 7.15 -2.59 -10.14
CA VAL A 24 5.71 -2.60 -9.85
C VAL A 24 5.03 -3.78 -10.54
N LEU A 25 5.34 -4.04 -11.81
CA LEU A 25 4.80 -5.18 -12.55
C LEU A 25 5.23 -6.52 -11.95
N ILE A 26 6.52 -6.68 -11.64
CA ILE A 26 7.08 -7.89 -11.04
C ILE A 26 6.42 -8.18 -9.70
N LEU A 27 6.36 -7.21 -8.78
CA LEU A 27 5.76 -7.41 -7.47
C LEU A 27 4.26 -7.70 -7.57
N THR A 28 3.54 -7.01 -8.48
CA THR A 28 2.12 -7.32 -8.75
C THR A 28 1.95 -8.77 -9.21
N TYR A 29 2.82 -9.24 -10.11
CA TYR A 29 2.79 -10.61 -10.62
C TYR A 29 3.12 -11.64 -9.53
N LEU A 30 4.13 -11.37 -8.68
CA LEU A 30 4.48 -12.24 -7.56
C LEU A 30 3.32 -12.37 -6.56
N LEU A 31 2.64 -11.28 -6.22
CA LEU A 31 1.47 -11.31 -5.34
C LEU A 31 0.31 -12.11 -5.96
N TYR A 32 0.07 -11.92 -7.26
CA TYR A 32 -0.93 -12.70 -8.00
C TYR A 32 -0.64 -14.21 -7.96
N CYS A 33 0.60 -14.61 -8.24
CA CYS A 33 0.99 -16.02 -8.28
C CYS A 33 1.08 -16.67 -6.89
N SER A 34 1.53 -15.94 -5.87
CA SER A 34 1.80 -16.52 -4.54
C SER A 34 0.53 -16.69 -3.70
N PHE A 35 -0.49 -15.84 -3.91
CA PHE A 35 -1.68 -15.80 -3.06
C PHE A 35 -2.98 -16.08 -3.82
N HIS A 36 -2.91 -16.57 -5.07
CA HIS A 36 -4.06 -16.93 -5.90
C HIS A 36 -5.13 -15.84 -6.01
N LEU A 37 -4.71 -14.58 -5.93
CA LEU A 37 -5.61 -13.44 -5.98
C LEU A 37 -6.20 -13.28 -7.39
N SER A 38 -7.46 -12.86 -7.50
CA SER A 38 -8.03 -12.56 -8.82
C SER A 38 -7.37 -11.32 -9.44
N ARG A 39 -6.99 -11.41 -10.73
CA ARG A 39 -6.29 -10.32 -11.45
C ARG A 39 -7.08 -8.99 -11.45
N LYS A 40 -8.40 -9.09 -11.59
CA LYS A 40 -9.30 -7.93 -11.73
C LYS A 40 -9.32 -7.08 -10.44
N PRO A 41 -9.64 -7.62 -9.25
CA PRO A 41 -9.54 -6.89 -7.98
C PRO A 41 -8.16 -6.26 -7.72
N ILE A 42 -7.05 -6.99 -7.91
CA ILE A 42 -5.70 -6.45 -7.69
C ILE A 42 -5.45 -5.23 -8.57
N THR A 43 -5.84 -5.32 -9.85
CA THR A 43 -5.62 -4.22 -10.80
C THR A 43 -6.45 -2.99 -10.44
N ILE A 44 -7.69 -3.21 -9.99
CA ILE A 44 -8.59 -2.13 -9.55
C ILE A 44 -8.03 -1.48 -8.29
N VAL A 45 -7.73 -2.25 -7.23
CA VAL A 45 -7.17 -1.72 -5.98
C VAL A 45 -5.87 -0.98 -6.24
N LYS A 46 -4.93 -1.55 -7.00
CA LYS A 46 -3.66 -0.87 -7.33
C LYS A 46 -3.89 0.47 -8.02
N ARG A 47 -4.81 0.53 -8.99
CA ARG A 47 -5.13 1.77 -9.71
C ARG A 47 -5.78 2.80 -8.78
N CYS A 48 -6.74 2.38 -7.97
CA CYS A 48 -7.42 3.25 -7.00
C CYS A 48 -6.41 3.82 -5.99
N VAL A 49 -5.56 2.97 -5.41
CA VAL A 49 -4.48 3.38 -4.50
C VAL A 49 -3.55 4.38 -5.17
N GLN A 50 -3.03 4.06 -6.36
CA GLN A 50 -2.10 4.94 -7.07
C GLN A 50 -2.71 6.32 -7.34
N ASN A 51 -3.99 6.36 -7.73
CA ASN A 51 -4.70 7.62 -7.98
C ASN A 51 -5.01 8.42 -6.70
N ASN A 52 -5.00 7.78 -5.52
CA ASN A 52 -5.21 8.44 -4.23
C ASN A 52 -3.91 8.83 -3.54
N TYR A 53 -2.74 8.54 -4.11
CA TYR A 53 -1.50 9.16 -3.69
C TYR A 53 -1.34 10.54 -4.33
N ARG A 54 -1.00 11.55 -3.53
CA ARG A 54 -0.67 12.89 -4.02
C ARG A 54 0.76 12.94 -4.57
N ASP A 55 1.01 13.91 -5.43
CA ASP A 55 2.35 14.19 -5.97
C ASP A 55 3.21 15.00 -4.98
N ASN A 56 3.48 14.40 -3.82
CA ASN A 56 4.36 14.97 -2.81
C ASN A 56 5.83 14.64 -3.12
N PRO A 57 6.81 15.43 -2.65
CA PRO A 57 8.22 15.08 -2.79
C PRO A 57 8.63 13.72 -2.19
N PHE A 58 7.98 13.31 -1.09
CA PHE A 58 8.29 12.08 -0.37
C PHE A 58 7.09 11.13 -0.22
N HIS A 59 6.04 11.53 0.51
CA HIS A 59 4.83 10.72 0.75
C HIS A 59 3.95 10.60 -0.50
N ASN A 60 4.44 9.88 -1.51
CA ASN A 60 3.83 9.65 -2.80
C ASN A 60 3.76 8.14 -3.09
N PHE A 61 3.19 7.76 -4.24
CA PHE A 61 3.02 6.35 -4.60
C PHE A 61 4.35 5.57 -4.64
N ARG A 62 5.46 6.22 -5.00
CA ARG A 62 6.78 5.58 -5.05
C ARG A 62 7.22 5.16 -3.65
N HIS A 63 7.02 6.01 -2.64
CA HIS A 63 7.29 5.69 -1.24
C HIS A 63 6.40 4.53 -0.76
N GLY A 64 5.08 4.62 -0.95
CA GLY A 64 4.17 3.52 -0.60
C GLY A 64 4.56 2.18 -1.23
N PHE A 65 4.98 2.20 -2.50
CA PHE A 65 5.50 1.02 -3.18
C PHE A 65 6.82 0.51 -2.57
N CYS A 66 7.77 1.40 -2.25
CA CYS A 66 9.03 1.01 -1.61
C CYS A 66 8.81 0.32 -0.27
N VAL A 67 7.90 0.84 0.57
CA VAL A 67 7.53 0.20 1.84
C VAL A 67 6.91 -1.18 1.60
N THR A 68 6.06 -1.30 0.59
CA THR A 68 5.44 -2.58 0.19
C THR A 68 6.46 -3.60 -0.29
N GLN A 69 7.41 -3.17 -1.12
CA GLN A 69 8.50 -4.02 -1.60
C GLN A 69 9.41 -4.47 -0.45
N MET A 70 9.71 -3.58 0.50
CA MET A 70 10.46 -3.94 1.70
C MET A 70 9.69 -4.95 2.55
N MET A 71 8.38 -4.77 2.76
CA MET A 71 7.54 -5.72 3.48
C MET A 71 7.59 -7.11 2.86
N TYR A 72 7.48 -7.21 1.53
CA TYR A 72 7.64 -8.47 0.81
C TYR A 72 9.01 -9.11 1.06
N CYS A 73 10.09 -8.32 1.02
CA CYS A 73 11.43 -8.82 1.32
C CYS A 73 11.57 -9.30 2.77
N VAL A 74 11.03 -8.58 3.74
CA VAL A 74 11.06 -8.98 5.16
C VAL A 74 10.35 -10.30 5.36
N ILE A 75 9.15 -10.48 4.77
CA ILE A 75 8.39 -11.72 4.88
C ILE A 75 9.21 -12.93 4.45
N TRP A 76 9.88 -12.84 3.29
CA TRP A 76 10.67 -13.97 2.77
C TRP A 76 12.03 -14.12 3.42
N ALA A 77 12.76 -13.02 3.63
CA ALA A 77 14.12 -13.05 4.19
C ALA A 77 14.13 -13.51 5.65
N CYS A 78 13.08 -13.18 6.41
CA CYS A 78 12.94 -13.57 7.81
C CYS A 78 12.14 -14.87 8.01
N GLY A 79 11.69 -15.52 6.93
CA GLY A 79 10.96 -16.79 7.03
C GLY A 79 9.55 -16.68 7.60
N LEU A 80 8.91 -15.50 7.53
CA LEU A 80 7.61 -15.25 8.17
C LEU A 80 6.46 -16.02 7.51
N GLN A 81 6.66 -16.59 6.32
CA GLN A 81 5.67 -17.46 5.67
C GLN A 81 5.26 -18.67 6.51
N GLY A 82 6.09 -19.10 7.47
CA GLY A 82 5.75 -20.19 8.39
C GLY A 82 4.83 -19.77 9.54
N CYS A 83 4.68 -18.46 9.76
CA CYS A 83 3.92 -17.88 10.88
C CYS A 83 2.71 -17.06 10.42
N LEU A 84 2.66 -16.66 9.16
CA LEU A 84 1.60 -15.83 8.59
C LEU A 84 0.68 -16.65 7.71
N THR A 85 -0.62 -16.43 7.82
CA THR A 85 -1.57 -16.94 6.83
C THR A 85 -1.45 -16.17 5.51
N ALA A 86 -2.08 -16.69 4.45
CA ALA A 86 -2.22 -15.95 3.19
C ALA A 86 -2.97 -14.63 3.41
N ALA A 87 -3.99 -14.63 4.27
CA ALA A 87 -4.78 -13.45 4.61
C ALA A 87 -3.94 -12.41 5.35
N ASP A 88 -3.12 -12.81 6.33
CA ASP A 88 -2.19 -11.92 7.04
C ASP A 88 -1.19 -11.29 6.07
N THR A 89 -0.63 -12.10 5.17
CA THR A 89 0.36 -11.62 4.21
C THR A 89 -0.24 -10.60 3.26
N VAL A 90 -1.42 -10.88 2.69
CA VAL A 90 -2.12 -9.93 1.82
C VAL A 90 -2.47 -8.65 2.59
N SER A 91 -2.88 -8.77 3.84
CA SER A 91 -3.20 -7.63 4.70
C SER A 91 -1.98 -6.76 4.98
N LEU A 92 -0.82 -7.35 5.28
CA LEU A 92 0.43 -6.62 5.45
C LEU A 92 0.82 -5.87 4.17
N MET A 93 0.68 -6.52 3.01
CA MET A 93 1.00 -5.91 1.71
C MET A 93 0.05 -4.75 1.37
N VAL A 94 -1.24 -4.89 1.69
CA VAL A 94 -2.23 -3.82 1.50
C VAL A 94 -1.99 -2.68 2.47
N ALA A 95 -1.77 -2.98 3.76
CA ALA A 95 -1.46 -1.99 4.78
C ALA A 95 -0.20 -1.19 4.41
N SER A 96 0.89 -1.87 4.02
CA SER A 96 2.12 -1.19 3.58
C SER A 96 1.90 -0.30 2.37
N LEU A 97 1.07 -0.73 1.42
CA LEU A 97 0.80 0.03 0.20
C LEU A 97 -0.10 1.23 0.45
N CYS A 98 -1.02 1.14 1.42
CA CYS A 98 -2.03 2.14 1.67
C CYS A 98 -1.73 3.08 2.85
N HIS A 99 -0.64 2.85 3.59
CA HIS A 99 -0.37 3.54 4.86
C HIS A 99 -0.28 5.08 4.77
N ASP A 100 0.01 5.64 3.60
CA ASP A 100 0.19 7.08 3.36
C ASP A 100 -0.80 7.65 2.31
N LEU A 101 -1.95 6.98 2.10
CA LEU A 101 -2.94 7.41 1.11
C LEU A 101 -3.44 8.83 1.36
N ASP A 102 -3.49 9.65 0.31
CA ASP A 102 -3.95 11.04 0.36
C ASP A 102 -3.17 11.93 1.34
N HIS A 103 -1.91 11.60 1.66
CA HIS A 103 -1.06 12.40 2.53
C HIS A 103 -0.90 13.84 2.00
N PRO A 104 -1.14 14.89 2.82
CA PRO A 104 -1.15 16.28 2.33
C PRO A 104 0.24 16.93 2.23
N GLY A 105 1.29 16.19 2.55
CA GLY A 105 2.69 16.66 2.56
C GLY A 105 3.10 17.38 3.84
N LEU A 106 2.20 17.45 4.83
CA LEU A 106 2.41 18.09 6.14
C LEU A 106 2.05 17.11 7.25
N ASN A 107 2.85 17.09 8.32
CA ASN A 107 2.75 16.09 9.39
C ASN A 107 1.61 16.37 10.39
N ASN A 108 1.35 15.43 11.30
CA ASN A 108 0.32 15.55 12.33
C ASN A 108 0.48 16.80 13.21
N ALA A 109 1.70 17.18 13.57
CA ALA A 109 1.95 18.38 14.37
C ALA A 109 1.44 19.64 13.66
N TYR A 110 1.65 19.75 12.34
CA TYR A 110 1.07 20.81 11.54
C TYR A 110 -0.46 20.76 11.56
N GLN A 111 -1.06 19.59 11.33
CA GLN A 111 -2.52 19.45 11.29
C GLN A 111 -3.16 19.96 12.59
N VAL A 112 -2.61 19.57 13.74
CA VAL A 112 -3.08 19.96 15.07
C VAL A 112 -2.85 21.45 15.33
N ASN A 113 -1.64 21.95 15.08
CA ASN A 113 -1.30 23.35 15.36
C ASN A 113 -2.05 24.34 14.45
N ALA A 114 -2.30 23.95 13.21
CA ALA A 114 -3.06 24.75 12.25
C ALA A 114 -4.58 24.54 12.36
N CYS A 115 -5.05 23.73 13.32
CA CYS A 115 -6.46 23.42 13.53
C CYS A 115 -7.19 22.98 12.26
N THR A 116 -6.56 22.12 11.46
CA THR A 116 -7.13 21.71 10.16
C THR A 116 -8.38 20.85 10.34
N GLU A 117 -9.15 20.68 9.25
CA GLU A 117 -10.33 19.81 9.25
C GLU A 117 -9.98 18.37 9.65
N LEU A 118 -8.83 17.83 9.20
CA LEU A 118 -8.37 16.50 9.59
C LEU A 118 -8.12 16.41 11.09
N ALA A 119 -7.46 17.41 11.68
CA ALA A 119 -7.20 17.46 13.11
C ALA A 119 -8.50 17.53 13.92
N SER A 120 -9.44 18.36 13.50
CA SER A 120 -10.78 18.46 14.10
C SER A 120 -11.54 17.14 14.00
N ARG A 121 -11.62 16.56 12.79
CA ARG A 121 -12.33 15.30 12.49
C ARG A 121 -11.84 14.14 13.35
N PHE A 122 -10.53 14.03 13.57
CA PHE A 122 -9.92 12.95 14.34
C PHE A 122 -9.52 13.37 15.75
N GLN A 123 -10.06 14.49 16.27
CA GLN A 123 -9.86 14.95 17.63
C GLN A 123 -8.38 15.01 18.05
N ASN A 124 -7.52 15.45 17.14
CA ASN A 124 -6.05 15.54 17.29
C ASN A 124 -5.33 14.20 17.56
N LYS A 125 -6.00 13.05 17.39
CA LYS A 125 -5.41 11.71 17.60
C LYS A 125 -5.05 11.08 16.28
N SER A 126 -3.76 11.04 15.97
CA SER A 126 -3.22 10.51 14.71
C SER A 126 -4.06 10.93 13.48
N PRO A 127 -4.28 12.25 13.22
CA PRO A 127 -5.18 12.69 12.16
C PRO A 127 -4.88 12.12 10.77
N LEU A 128 -3.59 12.02 10.42
CA LEU A 128 -3.18 11.52 9.11
C LEU A 128 -3.36 10.00 9.00
N GLU A 129 -2.92 9.23 10.00
CA GLU A 129 -3.02 7.77 9.95
C GLU A 129 -4.49 7.30 9.93
N ASN A 130 -5.36 7.99 10.66
CA ASN A 130 -6.81 7.74 10.58
C ASN A 130 -7.39 8.11 9.22
N HIS A 131 -6.90 9.19 8.59
CA HIS A 131 -7.30 9.59 7.24
C HIS A 131 -6.86 8.55 6.20
N HIS A 132 -5.60 8.11 6.23
CA HIS A 132 -5.06 7.07 5.34
C HIS A 132 -5.89 5.79 5.42
N TRP A 133 -6.26 5.38 6.64
CA TRP A 133 -7.15 4.25 6.86
C TRP A 133 -8.57 4.48 6.32
N ALA A 134 -9.15 5.66 6.53
CA ALA A 134 -10.48 5.98 6.02
C ALA A 134 -10.54 5.90 4.48
N VAL A 135 -9.51 6.42 3.79
CA VAL A 135 -9.38 6.30 2.32
C VAL A 135 -9.19 4.85 1.91
N THR A 136 -8.35 4.09 2.62
CA THR A 136 -8.14 2.66 2.37
C THR A 136 -9.46 1.88 2.46
N SER A 137 -10.21 2.11 3.54
CA SER A 137 -11.49 1.45 3.80
C SER A 137 -12.52 1.76 2.71
N GLN A 138 -12.54 3.00 2.21
CA GLN A 138 -13.39 3.40 1.10
C GLN A 138 -13.02 2.69 -0.22
N ILE A 139 -11.74 2.44 -0.47
CA ILE A 139 -11.29 1.71 -1.67
C ILE A 139 -11.69 0.23 -1.56
N LEU A 140 -11.47 -0.39 -0.40
CA LEU A 140 -11.69 -1.82 -0.18
C LEU A 140 -13.17 -2.19 -0.03
N SER A 141 -14.04 -1.26 0.39
CA SER A 141 -15.49 -1.50 0.50
C SER A 141 -16.21 -1.59 -0.85
N GLN A 142 -15.54 -1.23 -1.94
CA GLN A 142 -16.12 -1.33 -3.29
C GLN A 142 -16.24 -2.81 -3.70
N PRO A 143 -17.40 -3.27 -4.21
CA PRO A 143 -17.60 -4.67 -4.60
C PRO A 143 -16.56 -5.21 -5.58
N GLN A 144 -16.03 -4.32 -6.44
CA GLN A 144 -15.03 -4.66 -7.45
C GLN A 144 -13.60 -4.74 -6.90
N SER A 145 -13.38 -4.24 -5.69
CA SER A 145 -12.10 -4.19 -4.97
C SER A 145 -11.93 -5.33 -3.98
N ASN A 146 -12.85 -6.31 -3.95
CA ASN A 146 -12.72 -7.46 -3.07
C ASN A 146 -11.53 -8.32 -3.49
N ILE A 147 -10.37 -8.04 -2.91
CA ILE A 147 -9.14 -8.82 -3.07
C ILE A 147 -9.15 -10.07 -2.20
N PHE A 148 -10.07 -10.14 -1.24
CA PHE A 148 -10.23 -11.25 -0.30
C PHE A 148 -11.37 -12.21 -0.71
N LEU A 149 -11.71 -12.30 -2.00
CA LEU A 149 -12.83 -13.13 -2.51
C LEU A 149 -12.79 -14.61 -2.11
N HIS A 150 -11.62 -15.10 -1.70
CA HIS A 150 -11.40 -16.48 -1.26
C HIS A 150 -10.98 -16.59 0.21
N ALA A 151 -10.96 -15.48 0.94
CA ALA A 151 -10.79 -15.51 2.39
C ALA A 151 -12.15 -15.70 3.06
N ASP A 152 -12.17 -16.36 4.21
CA ASP A 152 -13.41 -16.51 4.95
C ASP A 152 -13.95 -15.13 5.37
N THR A 153 -15.27 -15.00 5.40
CA THR A 153 -15.95 -13.72 5.68
C THR A 153 -15.55 -13.15 7.06
N GLU A 154 -15.19 -14.03 8.00
CA GLU A 154 -14.68 -13.68 9.32
C GLU A 154 -13.27 -13.05 9.26
N ASP A 155 -12.37 -13.57 8.42
CA ASP A 155 -11.03 -13.01 8.21
C ASP A 155 -11.10 -11.62 7.58
N VAL A 156 -11.95 -11.44 6.58
CA VAL A 156 -12.16 -10.13 5.94
C VAL A 156 -12.72 -9.12 6.95
N GLN A 157 -13.66 -9.55 7.78
CA GLN A 157 -14.17 -8.69 8.85
C GLN A 157 -13.13 -8.42 9.93
N GLN A 158 -12.27 -9.36 10.29
CA GLN A 158 -11.19 -9.13 11.24
C GLN A 158 -10.16 -8.15 10.66
N ILE A 159 -9.71 -8.33 9.42
CA ILE A 159 -8.77 -7.44 8.73
C ILE A 159 -9.32 -6.01 8.64
N LEU A 160 -10.63 -5.86 8.38
CA LEU A 160 -11.30 -4.56 8.37
C LEU A 160 -11.61 -4.01 9.78
N LYS A 161 -11.49 -4.84 10.84
CA LYS A 161 -11.65 -4.45 12.25
C LYS A 161 -10.31 -4.18 12.96
N VAL A 162 -9.19 -4.71 12.47
CA VAL A 162 -7.85 -4.44 13.02
C VAL A 162 -7.46 -3.01 12.65
N THR A 163 -7.69 -2.08 13.59
CA THR A 163 -7.19 -0.69 13.71
C THR A 163 -8.11 0.44 13.18
N PRO A 164 -8.37 1.53 13.96
CA PRO A 164 -8.40 1.66 15.41
C PRO A 164 -9.82 1.54 15.97
N GLU A 165 -9.92 1.01 17.20
CA GLU A 165 -11.09 1.17 18.05
C GLU A 165 -11.54 2.64 18.06
N LYS A 166 -12.83 2.88 17.77
CA LYS A 166 -13.57 4.17 17.84
C LYS A 166 -13.78 4.96 16.54
N GLN A 167 -14.08 4.31 15.40
CA GLN A 167 -14.85 4.97 14.34
C GLN A 167 -16.38 4.81 14.55
N LYS A 168 -16.89 5.33 15.67
CA LYS A 168 -18.33 5.41 15.98
C LYS A 168 -19.00 6.68 15.42
N PHE A 169 -18.42 7.30 14.39
CA PHE A 169 -18.85 8.63 13.90
C PHE A 169 -18.96 8.70 12.38
N LEU A 170 -19.48 7.64 11.77
CA LEU A 170 -20.30 7.76 10.55
C LEU A 170 -21.77 7.66 10.96
#